data_AF-A0AAD9ZHW4-F1
#
_entry.id   AF-A0AAD9ZHW4-F1
#
_cell.length_a   1.000
_cell.length_b   1.000
_cell.length_c   1.000
_cell.angle_alpha   90.00
_cell.angle_beta   90.00
_cell.angle_gamma   90.00
#
_symmetry.space_group_name_H-M   'P 1'
#
loop_
_entity.id
_entity.type
_entity.pdbx_description
1 polymer ?
#
loop_
_entity_poly.entity_id
_entity_poly.type
_entity_poly.pdbx_seq_one_letter_code
_entity_poly.pdbx_strand_id
1 'polypeptide(L)'
;MPVNLSLMHPRLLSTIVLIEPVILDEHVGGPGPALMATMRRDTWDSRAKAENSLRKAFGTWDIRFLTKFFDYGLRVNPTALQGQSRDKSTSPQAVTLTTGKHQEAWAYAQMNFEPKEAGLDRLILPDWDDKFGLPNIAFRPESFTAMQNLPFIRPGVLYVFGAESPLSSPQLQDQKLARTGVSTGGSGGRAEGKVDKRIIQNSGHLVVMEQPRATANATATWIKKWFEQWLVDERTIQEYKSKKSDNEMRQVSKAWIEAVKLPTNAPRPRSSKL
;
A
#
# COMPACT_ATOMS: atom_id res chain seq x y z
N MET A 1 3.92 2.33 1.83
CA MET A 1 2.57 2.30 1.24
C MET A 1 2.19 3.69 0.72
N PRO A 2 1.57 3.86 -0.47
CA PRO A 2 1.22 5.17 -1.04
C PRO A 2 0.34 6.06 -0.15
N VAL A 3 -0.50 5.46 0.70
CA VAL A 3 -1.29 6.17 1.72
C VAL A 3 -0.38 7.03 2.61
N ASN A 4 0.60 6.42 3.28
CA ASN A 4 1.51 7.13 4.18
C ASN A 4 2.38 8.14 3.42
N LEU A 5 2.81 7.81 2.19
CA LEU A 5 3.57 8.74 1.34
C LEU A 5 2.78 10.03 1.05
N SER A 6 1.48 9.91 0.80
CA SER A 6 0.61 11.07 0.53
C SER A 6 0.46 12.00 1.74
N LEU A 7 0.62 11.47 2.96
CA LEU A 7 0.58 12.28 4.17
C LEU A 7 1.92 12.98 4.44
N MET A 8 3.04 12.28 4.21
CA MET A 8 4.39 12.86 4.36
C MET A 8 4.66 13.94 3.31
N HIS A 9 4.18 13.74 2.08
CA HIS A 9 4.35 14.69 0.99
C HIS A 9 3.01 15.02 0.31
N PRO A 10 2.21 15.92 0.91
CA PRO A 10 0.85 16.25 0.47
C PRO A 10 0.68 16.77 -0.95
N ARG A 11 1.77 17.15 -1.63
CA ARG A 11 1.78 17.68 -2.99
C ARG A 11 2.55 16.80 -3.99
N LEU A 12 3.05 15.64 -3.55
CA LEU A 12 3.82 14.74 -4.41
C LEU A 12 2.92 13.94 -5.35
N LEU A 13 1.73 13.55 -4.89
CA LEU A 13 0.81 12.69 -5.62
C LEU A 13 -0.48 13.45 -5.94
N SER A 14 -0.86 13.52 -7.21
CA SER A 14 -2.15 14.09 -7.64
C SER A 14 -3.32 13.11 -7.46
N THR A 15 -3.05 11.82 -7.68
CA THR A 15 -4.01 10.74 -7.49
C THR A 15 -3.32 9.42 -7.12
N ILE A 16 -4.04 8.49 -6.52
CA ILE A 16 -3.57 7.16 -6.13
C ILE A 16 -4.52 6.11 -6.70
N VAL A 17 -3.97 5.02 -7.22
CA VAL A 17 -4.72 3.79 -7.52
C VAL A 17 -4.23 2.69 -6.57
N LEU A 18 -5.13 2.16 -5.77
CA LEU A 18 -4.88 1.10 -4.82
C LEU A 18 -5.54 -0.18 -5.34
N ILE A 19 -4.74 -1.16 -5.72
CA ILE A 19 -5.21 -2.42 -6.30
C ILE A 19 -5.10 -3.52 -5.25
N GLU A 20 -6.25 -4.10 -4.87
CA GLU A 20 -6.37 -5.09 -3.80
C GLU A 20 -5.55 -4.70 -2.54
N PRO A 21 -5.72 -3.45 -2.02
CA PRO A 21 -4.91 -3.01 -0.89
C PRO A 21 -5.33 -3.75 0.38
N VAL A 22 -4.37 -4.40 1.03
CA VAL A 22 -4.54 -4.97 2.37
C VAL A 22 -4.49 -3.84 3.41
N ILE A 23 -5.58 -3.07 3.48
CA ILE A 23 -5.83 -1.99 4.44
C ILE A 23 -7.04 -2.39 5.27
N LEU A 24 -6.79 -2.81 6.50
CA LEU A 24 -7.74 -3.48 7.37
C LEU A 24 -7.53 -2.97 8.80
N ASP A 25 -8.60 -2.91 9.58
CA ASP A 25 -8.57 -2.67 11.03
C ASP A 25 -8.98 -3.90 11.86
N GLU A 26 -9.07 -5.06 11.19
CA GLU A 26 -9.31 -6.35 11.78
C GLU A 26 -8.41 -7.42 11.14
N HIS A 27 -8.19 -8.51 11.88
CA HIS A 27 -7.45 -9.67 11.39
C HIS A 27 -8.38 -10.55 10.55
N VAL A 28 -7.96 -10.89 9.34
CA VAL A 28 -8.67 -11.87 8.52
C VAL A 28 -8.26 -13.27 8.96
N GLY A 29 -9.23 -14.10 9.34
CA GLY A 29 -9.00 -15.46 9.81
C GLY A 29 -8.49 -16.42 8.72
N GLY A 30 -7.93 -17.55 9.15
CA GLY A 30 -7.44 -18.63 8.29
C GLY A 30 -5.90 -18.74 8.25
N PRO A 31 -5.35 -19.77 7.58
CA PRO A 31 -3.91 -19.89 7.41
C PRO A 31 -3.39 -18.72 6.57
N GLY A 32 -2.58 -17.86 7.20
CA GLY A 32 -2.03 -16.68 6.55
C GLY A 32 -1.09 -17.03 5.37
N PRO A 33 -0.88 -16.09 4.43
CA PRO A 33 -0.04 -16.30 3.25
C PRO A 33 1.42 -16.65 3.59
N ALA A 34 1.89 -16.30 4.80
CA ALA A 34 3.19 -16.72 5.31
C ALA A 34 3.36 -18.25 5.40
N LEU A 35 2.31 -18.99 5.80
CA LEU A 35 2.35 -20.46 5.84
C LEU A 35 2.47 -21.02 4.41
N MET A 36 1.65 -20.51 3.49
CA MET A 36 1.65 -20.93 2.09
C MET A 36 3.02 -20.71 1.44
N ALA A 37 3.62 -19.54 1.64
CA ALA A 37 4.97 -19.24 1.16
C ALA A 37 6.00 -20.20 1.77
N THR A 38 5.98 -20.39 3.10
CA THR A 38 6.92 -21.25 3.82
C THR A 38 6.90 -22.71 3.34
N MET A 39 5.71 -23.25 3.12
CA MET A 39 5.51 -24.66 2.76
C MET A 39 5.67 -24.92 1.26
N ARG A 40 5.69 -23.87 0.43
CA ARG A 40 5.82 -24.02 -1.02
C ARG A 40 7.18 -24.61 -1.40
N ARG A 41 7.18 -25.44 -2.45
CA ARG A 41 8.40 -25.83 -3.17
C ARG A 41 9.00 -24.61 -3.87
N ASP A 42 10.30 -24.42 -3.70
CA ASP A 42 11.05 -23.32 -4.30
C ASP A 42 12.30 -23.76 -5.07
N THR A 43 12.49 -25.07 -5.26
CA THR A 43 13.60 -25.65 -6.03
C THR A 43 13.10 -26.73 -6.99
N TRP A 44 13.73 -26.82 -8.16
CA TRP A 44 13.42 -27.81 -9.21
C TRP A 44 14.70 -28.20 -9.98
N ASP A 45 14.78 -29.44 -10.46
CA ASP A 45 15.98 -29.96 -11.16
C ASP A 45 16.29 -29.28 -12.50
N SER A 46 15.27 -28.65 -13.10
CA SER A 46 15.39 -27.93 -14.35
C SER A 46 14.33 -26.84 -14.47
N ARG A 47 14.60 -25.85 -15.33
CA ARG A 47 13.65 -24.79 -15.65
C ARG A 47 12.31 -25.33 -16.17
N ALA A 48 12.33 -26.32 -17.06
CA ALA A 48 11.11 -26.91 -17.60
C ALA A 48 10.23 -27.55 -16.51
N LYS A 49 10.84 -28.23 -15.51
CA LYS A 49 10.09 -28.78 -14.36
C LYS A 49 9.51 -27.67 -13.48
N ALA A 50 10.24 -26.58 -13.27
CA ALA A 50 9.73 -25.42 -12.53
C ALA A 50 8.53 -24.79 -13.23
N GLU A 51 8.65 -24.48 -14.52
CA GLU A 51 7.57 -23.86 -15.30
C GLU A 51 6.31 -24.72 -15.32
N ASN A 52 6.43 -26.04 -15.52
CA ASN A 52 5.28 -26.96 -15.47
C ASN A 52 4.61 -26.98 -14.09
N SER A 53 5.41 -27.05 -13.02
CA SER A 53 4.90 -27.04 -11.64
C SER A 53 4.18 -25.73 -11.30
N LEU A 54 4.77 -24.59 -11.68
CA LEU A 54 4.27 -23.26 -11.36
C LEU A 54 3.07 -22.88 -12.22
N ARG A 55 3.01 -23.33 -13.48
CA ARG A 55 1.83 -23.17 -14.34
C ARG A 55 0.60 -23.85 -13.74
N LYS A 56 0.78 -25.01 -13.09
CA LYS A 56 -0.30 -25.68 -12.34
C LYS A 56 -0.68 -24.90 -11.08
N ALA A 57 0.30 -24.41 -10.33
CA ALA A 57 0.07 -23.67 -9.08
C ALA A 57 -0.61 -22.31 -9.30
N PHE A 58 -0.32 -21.65 -10.42
CA PHE A 58 -0.80 -20.30 -10.77
C PHE A 58 -1.72 -20.34 -11.99
N GLY A 59 -2.56 -21.37 -12.09
CA GLY A 59 -3.41 -21.59 -13.27
C GLY A 59 -4.44 -20.50 -13.55
N THR A 60 -4.74 -19.63 -12.58
CA THR A 60 -5.66 -18.49 -12.74
C THR A 60 -4.99 -17.25 -13.32
N TRP A 61 -3.65 -17.21 -13.38
CA TRP A 61 -2.94 -16.03 -13.86
C TRP A 61 -2.98 -15.91 -15.38
N ASP A 62 -2.99 -14.67 -15.87
CA ASP A 62 -2.87 -14.37 -17.29
C ASP A 62 -1.55 -14.92 -17.83
N ILE A 63 -1.62 -15.57 -18.99
CA ILE A 63 -0.47 -16.24 -19.61
C ILE A 63 0.72 -15.30 -19.81
N ARG A 64 0.49 -14.02 -20.09
CA ARG A 64 1.56 -13.03 -20.27
C ARG A 64 2.25 -12.70 -18.96
N PHE A 65 1.49 -12.68 -17.85
CA PHE A 65 2.06 -12.54 -16.52
C PHE A 65 2.90 -13.76 -16.17
N LEU A 66 2.40 -14.98 -16.43
CA LEU A 66 3.16 -16.21 -16.20
C LEU A 66 4.46 -16.26 -17.01
N THR A 67 4.44 -15.89 -18.29
CA THR A 67 5.66 -15.80 -19.11
C THR A 67 6.69 -14.88 -18.46
N LYS A 68 6.26 -13.69 -18.00
CA LYS A 68 7.16 -12.74 -17.32
C LYS A 68 7.62 -13.26 -15.96
N PHE A 69 6.76 -13.94 -15.23
CA PHE A 69 7.14 -14.60 -13.98
C PHE A 69 8.20 -15.68 -14.23
N PHE A 70 8.16 -16.42 -15.32
CA PHE A 70 9.23 -17.37 -15.66
C PHE A 70 10.51 -16.64 -16.06
N ASP A 71 10.42 -15.60 -16.90
CA ASP A 71 11.58 -14.80 -17.33
C ASP A 71 12.40 -14.29 -16.15
N TYR A 72 11.74 -13.75 -15.11
CA TYR A 72 12.41 -13.03 -14.02
C TYR A 72 12.33 -13.69 -12.64
N GLY A 73 11.34 -14.54 -12.42
CA GLY A 73 11.07 -15.19 -11.15
C GLY A 73 11.86 -16.48 -10.92
N LEU A 74 12.60 -16.96 -11.93
CA LEU A 74 13.45 -18.14 -11.84
C LEU A 74 14.91 -17.79 -12.11
N ARG A 75 15.82 -18.40 -11.36
CA ARG A 75 17.28 -18.29 -11.55
C ARG A 75 17.98 -19.63 -11.36
N VAL A 76 19.14 -19.76 -12.02
CA VAL A 76 20.02 -20.93 -11.89
C VAL A 76 20.75 -20.87 -10.55
N ASN A 77 20.94 -22.03 -9.91
CA ASN A 77 21.71 -22.18 -8.67
C ASN A 77 23.24 -22.01 -8.87
N PRO A 78 24.01 -21.61 -7.83
CA PRO A 78 23.75 -21.83 -6.40
C PRO A 78 23.25 -20.60 -5.63
N THR A 79 22.33 -20.82 -4.70
CA THR A 79 22.09 -19.95 -3.54
C THR A 79 23.06 -20.26 -2.42
N ALA A 80 23.33 -19.28 -1.54
CA ALA A 80 24.11 -19.50 -0.31
C ALA A 80 23.56 -20.63 0.58
N LEU A 81 22.25 -20.89 0.51
CA LEU A 81 21.59 -21.96 1.28
C LEU A 81 21.84 -23.37 0.71
N GLN A 82 22.12 -23.51 -0.59
CA GLN A 82 22.44 -24.82 -1.15
C GLN A 82 23.79 -25.36 -0.70
N GLY A 83 24.77 -24.48 -0.44
CA GLY A 83 26.05 -24.88 0.15
C GLY A 83 25.94 -25.48 1.55
N GLN A 84 24.79 -25.32 2.22
CA GLN A 84 24.51 -25.84 3.56
C GLN A 84 23.64 -27.12 3.54
N SER A 85 23.07 -27.48 2.38
CA SER A 85 22.30 -28.73 2.25
C SER A 85 23.26 -29.92 2.22
N ARG A 86 22.96 -30.97 3.01
CA ARG A 86 23.74 -32.22 3.01
C ARG A 86 23.64 -32.99 1.69
N ASP A 87 22.68 -32.66 0.85
CA ASP A 87 22.50 -33.26 -0.48
C ASP A 87 23.37 -32.56 -1.52
N LYS A 88 24.57 -33.14 -1.76
CA LYS A 88 25.53 -32.73 -2.80
C LYS A 88 25.06 -33.05 -4.25
N SER A 89 23.79 -33.37 -4.47
CA SER A 89 23.26 -33.85 -5.76
C SER A 89 22.26 -32.89 -6.39
N THR A 90 22.58 -31.60 -6.42
CA THR A 90 21.79 -30.64 -7.21
C THR A 90 22.34 -30.57 -8.62
N SER A 91 21.50 -30.96 -9.60
CA SER A 91 21.78 -30.80 -11.04
C SER A 91 22.37 -29.41 -11.33
N PRO A 92 23.39 -29.29 -12.21
CA PRO A 92 23.91 -27.99 -12.66
C PRO A 92 22.84 -27.09 -13.31
N GLN A 93 21.72 -27.68 -13.73
CA GLN A 93 20.58 -27.00 -14.35
C GLN A 93 19.45 -26.70 -13.35
N ALA A 94 19.65 -27.01 -12.06
CA ALA A 94 18.65 -26.77 -11.04
C ALA A 94 18.34 -25.28 -10.92
N VAL A 95 17.05 -24.96 -10.80
CA VAL A 95 16.55 -23.59 -10.67
C VAL A 95 15.82 -23.41 -9.34
N THR A 96 15.78 -22.16 -8.90
CA THR A 96 15.03 -21.73 -7.73
C THR A 96 14.34 -20.40 -8.02
N LEU A 97 13.50 -19.94 -7.09
CA LEU A 97 12.88 -18.63 -7.18
C LEU A 97 13.92 -17.51 -7.01
N THR A 98 13.76 -16.43 -7.77
CA THR A 98 14.61 -15.24 -7.63
C THR A 98 14.45 -14.63 -6.24
N THR A 99 13.21 -14.41 -5.82
CA THR A 99 12.85 -14.11 -4.42
C THR A 99 12.62 -15.42 -3.69
N GLY A 100 13.44 -15.69 -2.66
CA GLY A 100 13.32 -16.94 -1.91
C GLY A 100 12.01 -17.01 -1.12
N LYS A 101 11.47 -18.21 -0.92
CA LYS A 101 10.21 -18.40 -0.18
C LYS A 101 10.25 -17.84 1.25
N HIS A 102 11.45 -17.82 1.85
CA HIS A 102 11.68 -17.24 3.18
C HIS A 102 11.47 -15.73 3.19
N GLN A 103 12.02 -15.03 2.18
CA GLN A 103 11.83 -13.58 2.03
C GLN A 103 10.37 -13.24 1.75
N GLU A 104 9.69 -14.05 0.92
CA GLU A 104 8.25 -13.91 0.69
C GLU A 104 7.44 -14.13 1.97
N ALA A 105 7.75 -15.16 2.77
CA ALA A 105 7.09 -15.40 4.05
C ALA A 105 7.27 -14.23 5.04
N TRP A 106 8.48 -13.67 5.14
CA TRP A 106 8.76 -12.50 5.99
C TRP A 106 8.10 -11.21 5.50
N ALA A 107 7.76 -11.11 4.21
CA ALA A 107 6.99 -9.98 3.70
C ALA A 107 5.53 -10.02 4.17
N TYR A 108 4.99 -11.20 4.48
CA TYR A 108 3.61 -11.36 4.98
C TYR A 108 3.47 -11.22 6.49
N ALA A 109 4.48 -11.61 7.25
CA ALA A 109 4.41 -11.67 8.70
C ALA A 109 5.72 -11.24 9.34
N GLN A 110 5.62 -10.34 10.31
CA GLN A 110 6.68 -10.12 11.28
C GLN A 110 6.29 -10.86 12.56
N MET A 111 7.10 -11.85 12.90
CA MET A 111 6.84 -12.73 14.05
C MET A 111 7.52 -12.17 15.30
N ASN A 112 6.81 -12.19 16.42
CA ASN A 112 7.40 -12.01 17.75
C ASN A 112 7.43 -13.35 18.48
N PHE A 113 8.60 -13.98 18.54
CA PHE A 113 8.80 -15.28 19.20
C PHE A 113 9.12 -15.16 20.69
N GLU A 114 9.27 -13.93 21.20
CA GLU A 114 9.61 -13.69 22.59
C GLU A 114 8.36 -13.84 23.47
N PRO A 115 8.51 -14.32 24.72
CA PRO A 115 7.40 -14.40 25.66
C PRO A 115 6.89 -12.99 25.99
N LYS A 116 5.62 -12.88 26.39
CA LYS A 116 4.99 -11.59 26.75
C LYS A 116 5.78 -10.85 27.84
N GLU A 117 6.41 -11.60 28.72
CA GLU A 117 7.20 -11.12 29.86
C GLU A 117 8.55 -10.51 29.45
N ALA A 118 8.98 -10.71 28.19
CA ALA A 118 10.26 -10.19 27.70
C ALA A 118 10.33 -8.65 27.68
N GLY A 119 9.18 -7.96 27.75
CA GLY A 119 9.12 -6.50 27.87
C GLY A 119 9.91 -5.80 26.75
N LEU A 120 9.77 -6.31 25.51
CA LEU A 120 10.61 -5.89 24.39
C LEU A 120 10.54 -4.38 24.19
N ASP A 121 11.73 -3.78 24.06
CA ASP A 121 11.85 -2.36 23.76
C ASP A 121 11.31 -2.07 22.34
N ARG A 122 10.66 -0.92 22.17
CA ARG A 122 10.19 -0.41 20.87
C ARG A 122 11.32 -0.29 19.84
N LEU A 123 12.57 -0.20 20.27
CA LEU A 123 13.74 -0.22 19.40
C LEU A 123 13.96 -1.57 18.72
N ILE A 124 13.54 -2.68 19.34
CA ILE A 124 13.72 -4.05 18.83
C ILE A 124 12.57 -4.45 17.91
N LEU A 125 11.34 -4.14 18.31
CA LEU A 125 10.14 -4.31 17.50
C LEU A 125 9.42 -2.97 17.36
N PRO A 126 9.91 -2.10 16.45
CA PRO A 126 9.23 -0.85 16.15
C PRO A 126 7.81 -1.16 15.67
N ASP A 127 6.86 -0.37 16.16
CA ASP A 127 5.43 -0.47 15.84
C ASP A 127 4.70 -1.71 16.39
N TRP A 128 5.32 -2.52 17.25
CA TRP A 128 4.60 -3.54 18.03
C TRP A 128 3.73 -2.88 19.11
N ASP A 129 2.44 -3.19 19.09
CA ASP A 129 1.48 -2.72 20.09
C ASP A 129 0.81 -3.92 20.75
N ASP A 130 1.04 -4.09 22.05
CA ASP A 130 0.51 -5.22 22.82
C ASP A 130 -1.03 -5.31 22.83
N LYS A 131 -1.73 -4.21 22.51
CA LYS A 131 -3.20 -4.19 22.41
C LYS A 131 -3.70 -4.78 21.09
N PHE A 132 -2.92 -4.68 20.02
CA PHE A 132 -3.30 -5.15 18.68
C PHE A 132 -2.56 -6.43 18.27
N GLY A 133 -1.33 -6.60 18.75
CA GLY A 133 -0.46 -7.74 18.48
C GLY A 133 -0.75 -8.96 19.34
N LEU A 134 -1.41 -8.84 20.51
CA LEU A 134 -1.84 -10.01 21.28
C LEU A 134 -3.28 -10.40 20.90
N PRO A 135 -3.57 -11.69 20.62
CA PRO A 135 -2.74 -12.88 20.80
C PRO A 135 -1.92 -13.32 19.56
N ASN A 136 -1.74 -12.46 18.56
CA ASN A 136 -1.17 -12.84 17.27
C ASN A 136 0.36 -12.77 17.26
N ILE A 137 1.01 -13.95 17.26
CA ILE A 137 2.47 -14.09 17.11
C ILE A 137 2.99 -13.39 15.83
N ALA A 138 2.15 -13.26 14.80
CA ALA A 138 2.41 -12.52 13.58
C ALA A 138 1.64 -11.20 13.56
N PHE A 139 2.32 -10.06 13.49
CA PHE A 139 1.67 -8.75 13.39
C PHE A 139 2.40 -7.82 12.41
N ARG A 140 1.62 -7.11 11.60
CA ARG A 140 2.10 -6.09 10.65
C ARG A 140 1.24 -4.83 10.82
N PRO A 141 1.74 -3.79 11.49
CA PRO A 141 0.93 -2.62 11.86
C PRO A 141 0.56 -1.74 10.66
N GLU A 142 1.22 -1.90 9.51
CA GLU A 142 1.08 -0.94 8.41
C GLU A 142 -0.32 -0.90 7.80
N SER A 143 -1.06 -2.02 7.81
CA SER A 143 -2.44 -2.08 7.34
C SER A 143 -3.38 -1.28 8.25
N PHE A 144 -3.22 -1.42 9.56
CA PHE A 144 -3.97 -0.71 10.60
C PHE A 144 -3.69 0.79 10.56
N THR A 145 -2.40 1.16 10.53
CA THR A 145 -1.97 2.55 10.42
C THR A 145 -2.49 3.20 9.14
N ALA A 146 -2.42 2.49 8.00
CA ALA A 146 -2.98 2.99 6.75
C ALA A 146 -4.50 3.21 6.83
N MET A 147 -5.21 2.29 7.48
CA MET A 147 -6.66 2.36 7.69
C MET A 147 -7.04 3.57 8.54
N GLN A 148 -6.29 3.85 9.61
CA GLN A 148 -6.41 5.05 10.43
C GLN A 148 -6.11 6.35 9.67
N ASN A 149 -5.19 6.28 8.70
CA ASN A 149 -4.72 7.41 7.91
C ASN A 149 -5.62 7.78 6.72
N LEU A 150 -6.53 6.87 6.29
CA LEU A 150 -7.44 7.12 5.17
C LEU A 150 -8.18 8.47 5.23
N PRO A 151 -8.70 8.95 6.38
CA PRO A 151 -9.43 10.21 6.46
C PRO A 151 -8.65 11.45 6.04
N PHE A 152 -7.33 11.41 6.10
CA PHE A 152 -6.47 12.57 5.85
C PHE A 152 -5.88 12.58 4.43
N ILE A 153 -6.20 11.58 3.60
CA ILE A 153 -5.68 11.48 2.23
C ILE A 153 -6.24 12.64 1.38
N ARG A 154 -5.32 13.44 0.83
CA ARG A 154 -5.58 14.56 -0.10
C ARG A 154 -5.74 14.19 -1.57
N PRO A 155 -4.91 13.33 -2.16
CA PRO A 155 -5.13 12.93 -3.54
C PRO A 155 -6.44 12.18 -3.70
N GLY A 156 -7.01 12.22 -4.90
CA GLY A 156 -8.10 11.32 -5.23
C GLY A 156 -7.65 9.87 -5.23
N VAL A 157 -8.52 8.96 -4.81
CA VAL A 157 -8.18 7.52 -4.69
C VAL A 157 -9.15 6.67 -5.51
N LEU A 158 -8.59 5.82 -6.38
CA LEU A 158 -9.31 4.69 -6.94
C LEU A 158 -8.94 3.42 -6.19
N TYR A 159 -9.95 2.69 -5.74
CA TYR A 159 -9.79 1.32 -5.31
C TYR A 159 -10.12 0.34 -6.45
N VAL A 160 -9.28 -0.66 -6.67
CA VAL A 160 -9.53 -1.74 -7.64
C VAL A 160 -9.56 -3.07 -6.87
N PHE A 161 -10.66 -3.79 -6.97
CA PHE A 161 -10.88 -5.06 -6.27
C PHE A 161 -11.23 -6.18 -7.26
N GLY A 162 -10.84 -7.40 -6.95
CA GLY A 162 -11.39 -8.62 -7.55
C GLY A 162 -12.71 -9.00 -6.88
N ALA A 163 -13.70 -9.40 -7.67
CA ALA A 163 -15.03 -9.76 -7.19
C ALA A 163 -15.04 -10.91 -6.18
N GLU A 164 -14.04 -11.80 -6.25
CA GLU A 164 -13.92 -13.00 -5.43
C GLU A 164 -12.81 -12.89 -4.38
N SER A 165 -12.30 -11.68 -4.13
CA SER A 165 -11.20 -11.48 -3.18
C SER A 165 -11.64 -11.76 -1.73
N PRO A 166 -11.00 -12.71 -1.03
CA PRO A 166 -11.32 -12.99 0.37
C PRO A 166 -10.83 -11.87 1.32
N LEU A 167 -9.98 -10.96 0.85
CA LEU A 167 -9.42 -9.86 1.65
C LEU A 167 -10.15 -8.54 1.45
N SER A 168 -11.12 -8.51 0.52
CA SER A 168 -11.82 -7.30 0.10
C SER A 168 -13.32 -7.55 0.01
N SER A 169 -13.94 -8.04 1.09
CA SER A 169 -15.40 -8.18 1.16
C SER A 169 -16.11 -6.84 0.89
N PRO A 170 -17.36 -6.83 0.39
CA PRO A 170 -18.09 -5.59 0.12
C PRO A 170 -18.11 -4.62 1.31
N GLN A 171 -18.25 -5.15 2.53
CA GLN A 171 -18.21 -4.38 3.78
C GLN A 171 -16.85 -3.71 3.99
N LEU A 172 -15.76 -4.47 3.85
CA LEU A 172 -14.40 -3.95 3.97
C LEU A 172 -14.05 -2.95 2.86
N GLN A 173 -14.61 -3.10 1.67
CA GLN A 173 -14.48 -2.11 0.60
C GLN A 173 -15.19 -0.81 0.99
N ASP A 174 -16.45 -0.90 1.41
CA ASP A 174 -17.28 0.27 1.72
C ASP A 174 -16.72 1.05 2.91
N GLN A 175 -16.16 0.37 3.90
CA GLN A 175 -15.44 0.99 5.01
C GLN A 175 -14.23 1.81 4.54
N LYS A 176 -13.40 1.29 3.63
CA LYS A 176 -12.28 2.04 3.04
C LYS A 176 -12.78 3.28 2.31
N LEU A 177 -13.82 3.14 1.50
CA LEU A 177 -14.40 4.24 0.72
C LEU A 177 -14.98 5.33 1.64
N ALA A 178 -15.73 4.95 2.66
CA ALA A 178 -16.37 5.87 3.60
C ALA A 178 -15.35 6.68 4.41
N ARG A 179 -14.18 6.08 4.70
CA ARG A 179 -13.13 6.74 5.49
C ARG A 179 -12.17 7.56 4.65
N THR A 180 -12.09 7.38 3.34
CA THR A 180 -11.03 8.01 2.54
C THR A 180 -11.28 9.50 2.34
N GLY A 181 -10.36 10.35 2.81
CA GLY A 181 -10.29 11.77 2.53
C GLY A 181 -11.38 12.64 3.18
N VAL A 182 -12.14 12.11 4.14
CA VAL A 182 -13.31 12.80 4.73
C VAL A 182 -12.99 13.74 5.90
N SER A 183 -11.75 13.75 6.40
CA SER A 183 -11.36 14.59 7.54
C SER A 183 -10.73 15.91 7.09
N THR A 184 -10.43 16.78 8.04
CA THR A 184 -9.80 18.08 7.80
C THR A 184 -8.52 17.93 6.97
N GLY A 185 -8.49 18.65 5.85
CA GLY A 185 -7.36 18.62 4.93
C GLY A 185 -7.25 17.33 4.12
N GLY A 186 -8.27 16.47 4.11
CA GLY A 186 -8.43 15.37 3.14
C GLY A 186 -9.06 15.86 1.82
N SER A 187 -9.27 14.93 0.89
CA SER A 187 -9.79 15.23 -0.45
C SER A 187 -11.26 15.65 -0.49
N GLY A 188 -12.04 15.42 0.57
CA GLY A 188 -13.50 15.47 0.56
C GLY A 188 -14.15 14.13 0.19
N GLY A 189 -13.34 13.11 -0.11
CA GLY A 189 -13.78 11.73 -0.24
C GLY A 189 -14.75 11.48 -1.40
N ARG A 190 -15.68 10.55 -1.20
CA ARG A 190 -16.66 10.16 -2.22
C ARG A 190 -17.68 11.25 -2.52
N ALA A 191 -18.05 12.06 -1.52
CA ALA A 191 -19.02 13.15 -1.68
C ALA A 191 -18.55 14.19 -2.72
N GLU A 192 -17.26 14.48 -2.76
CA GLU A 192 -16.64 15.38 -3.73
C GLU A 192 -16.22 14.68 -5.04
N GLY A 193 -16.61 13.42 -5.24
CA GLY A 193 -16.24 12.62 -6.43
C GLY A 193 -14.74 12.31 -6.52
N LYS A 194 -14.02 12.41 -5.40
CA LYS A 194 -12.56 12.23 -5.31
C LYS A 194 -12.16 10.79 -5.01
N VAL A 195 -13.11 9.96 -4.57
CA VAL A 195 -12.90 8.53 -4.24
C VAL A 195 -13.90 7.66 -4.98
N ASP A 196 -13.41 6.59 -5.60
CA ASP A 196 -14.24 5.61 -6.33
C ASP A 196 -13.69 4.18 -6.19
N LYS A 197 -14.46 3.17 -6.59
CA LYS A 197 -14.02 1.78 -6.69
C LYS A 197 -14.37 1.12 -8.03
N ARG A 198 -13.55 0.14 -8.43
CA ARG A 198 -13.82 -0.76 -9.56
C ARG A 198 -13.71 -2.20 -9.10
N ILE A 199 -14.72 -2.99 -9.44
CA ILE A 199 -14.77 -4.42 -9.15
C ILE A 199 -14.57 -5.18 -10.46
N ILE A 200 -13.53 -5.99 -10.52
CA ILE A 200 -13.18 -6.81 -11.67
C ILE A 200 -13.76 -8.20 -11.46
N GLN A 201 -14.65 -8.60 -12.38
CA GLN A 201 -15.31 -9.91 -12.32
C GLN A 201 -14.33 -11.04 -12.65
N ASN A 202 -14.61 -12.25 -12.17
CA ASN A 202 -13.80 -13.45 -12.41
C ASN A 202 -12.34 -13.25 -12.00
N SER A 203 -12.13 -12.67 -10.81
CA SER A 203 -10.81 -12.44 -10.23
C SER A 203 -10.87 -12.38 -8.71
N GLY A 204 -9.83 -12.88 -8.07
CA GLY A 204 -9.61 -12.83 -6.64
C GLY A 204 -8.63 -11.72 -6.24
N HIS A 205 -7.92 -11.95 -5.14
CA HIS A 205 -7.01 -10.98 -4.56
C HIS A 205 -5.80 -10.64 -5.47
N LEU A 206 -5.39 -11.56 -6.34
CA LEU A 206 -4.27 -11.35 -7.27
C LEU A 206 -4.74 -10.77 -8.60
N VAL A 207 -5.70 -9.82 -8.57
CA VAL A 207 -6.39 -9.28 -9.74
C VAL A 207 -5.45 -8.72 -10.83
N VAL A 208 -4.29 -8.16 -10.44
CA VAL A 208 -3.28 -7.67 -11.40
C VAL A 208 -2.64 -8.79 -12.21
N MET A 209 -2.56 -9.99 -11.64
CA MET A 209 -1.95 -11.16 -12.25
C MET A 209 -2.99 -11.95 -13.05
N GLU A 210 -4.23 -12.00 -12.58
CA GLU A 210 -5.34 -12.73 -13.18
C GLU A 210 -6.01 -11.95 -14.32
N GLN A 211 -6.25 -10.65 -14.13
CA GLN A 211 -6.96 -9.77 -15.06
C GLN A 211 -6.16 -8.48 -15.35
N PRO A 212 -4.91 -8.57 -15.85
CA PRO A 212 -4.05 -7.40 -16.05
C PRO A 212 -4.65 -6.38 -17.02
N ARG A 213 -5.39 -6.83 -18.05
CA ARG A 213 -6.02 -5.92 -19.02
C ARG A 213 -7.14 -5.10 -18.38
N ALA A 214 -8.05 -5.75 -17.64
CA ALA A 214 -9.14 -5.05 -16.97
C ALA A 214 -8.61 -4.07 -15.91
N THR A 215 -7.59 -4.51 -15.17
CA THR A 215 -6.91 -3.69 -14.16
C THR A 215 -6.21 -2.47 -14.77
N ALA A 216 -5.49 -2.66 -15.89
CA ALA A 216 -4.84 -1.58 -16.61
C ALA A 216 -5.86 -0.58 -17.17
N ASN A 217 -6.98 -1.05 -17.72
CA ASN A 217 -8.04 -0.19 -18.23
C ASN A 217 -8.66 0.66 -17.10
N ALA A 218 -9.01 0.04 -15.96
CA ALA A 218 -9.54 0.77 -14.81
C ALA A 218 -8.57 1.86 -14.31
N THR A 219 -7.30 1.51 -14.20
CA THR A 219 -6.21 2.43 -13.82
C THR A 219 -6.06 3.58 -14.82
N ALA A 220 -5.98 3.27 -16.12
CA ALA A 220 -5.79 4.27 -17.16
C ALA A 220 -6.97 5.24 -17.28
N THR A 221 -8.21 4.74 -17.20
CA THR A 221 -9.41 5.59 -17.21
C THR A 221 -9.40 6.58 -16.05
N TRP A 222 -9.01 6.13 -14.85
CA TRP A 222 -8.90 7.00 -13.69
C TRP A 222 -7.78 8.03 -13.82
N ILE A 223 -6.58 7.60 -14.21
CA ILE A 223 -5.44 8.50 -14.41
C ILE A 223 -5.78 9.58 -15.44
N LYS A 224 -6.45 9.23 -16.55
CA LYS A 224 -6.87 10.21 -17.57
C LYS A 224 -7.74 11.31 -16.97
N LYS A 225 -8.77 10.95 -16.20
CA LYS A 225 -9.65 11.91 -15.50
C LYS A 225 -8.85 12.87 -14.60
N TRP A 226 -7.86 12.35 -13.88
CA TRP A 226 -7.07 13.14 -12.94
C TRP A 226 -5.97 13.97 -13.58
N PHE A 227 -5.44 13.53 -14.71
CA PHE A 227 -4.46 14.30 -15.46
C PHE A 227 -5.06 15.64 -15.95
N GLU A 228 -6.31 15.61 -16.43
CA GLU A 228 -7.05 16.80 -16.83
C GLU A 228 -7.25 17.77 -15.65
N GLN A 229 -7.62 17.24 -14.47
CA GLN A 229 -7.74 18.04 -13.26
C GLN A 229 -6.39 18.64 -12.82
N TRP A 230 -5.32 17.84 -12.87
CA TRP A 230 -3.99 18.29 -12.47
C TRP A 230 -3.50 19.48 -13.31
N LEU A 231 -3.79 19.51 -14.62
CA LEU A 231 -3.47 20.66 -15.47
C LEU A 231 -4.22 21.94 -15.06
N VAL A 232 -5.44 21.82 -14.53
CA VAL A 232 -6.20 22.94 -13.97
C VAL A 232 -5.58 23.40 -12.65
N ASP A 233 -5.23 22.45 -11.78
CA ASP A 233 -4.63 22.73 -10.47
C ASP A 233 -3.26 23.43 -10.62
N GLU A 234 -2.40 22.97 -11.54
CA GLU A 234 -1.11 23.59 -11.82
C GLU A 234 -1.24 25.03 -12.32
N ARG A 235 -2.17 25.30 -13.25
CA ARG A 235 -2.44 26.67 -13.70
C ARG A 235 -2.93 27.54 -12.57
N THR A 236 -3.86 27.04 -11.76
CA THR A 236 -4.40 27.75 -10.60
C THR A 236 -3.27 28.13 -9.63
N ILE A 237 -2.35 27.22 -9.35
CA ILE A 237 -1.20 27.45 -8.45
C ILE A 237 -0.23 28.48 -9.05
N GLN A 238 0.06 28.39 -10.35
CA GLN A 238 0.97 29.32 -11.03
C GLN A 238 0.41 30.76 -11.06
N GLU A 239 -0.90 30.89 -11.28
CA GLU A 239 -1.59 32.18 -11.34
C GLU A 239 -1.89 32.75 -9.95
N TYR A 240 -1.99 31.90 -8.91
CA TYR A 240 -2.37 32.32 -7.57
C TYR A 240 -1.35 33.26 -6.93
N LYS A 241 -1.81 34.46 -6.58
CA LYS A 241 -1.07 35.41 -5.74
C LYS A 241 -1.63 35.37 -4.33
N SER A 242 -0.86 34.82 -3.39
CA SER A 242 -1.29 34.61 -2.00
C SER A 242 -1.65 35.87 -1.21
N LYS A 243 -1.35 37.06 -1.74
CA LYS A 243 -1.52 38.37 -1.09
C LYS A 243 -0.85 38.49 0.28
N LYS A 244 -0.12 37.48 0.77
CA LYS A 244 0.48 37.48 2.12
C LYS A 244 1.72 38.38 2.22
N SER A 245 2.36 38.68 1.10
CA SER A 245 3.64 39.37 1.06
C SER A 245 3.81 40.22 -0.18
N ASP A 246 4.58 41.29 -0.04
CA ASP A 246 5.06 42.14 -1.13
C ASP A 246 6.57 41.91 -1.37
N ASN A 247 7.12 42.53 -2.40
CA ASN A 247 8.56 42.52 -2.72
C ASN A 247 9.18 41.11 -2.80
N GLU A 248 8.52 40.17 -3.49
CA GLU A 248 8.99 38.79 -3.66
C GLU A 248 9.16 38.04 -2.32
N MET A 249 8.13 38.09 -1.48
CA MET A 249 8.14 37.44 -0.15
C MET A 249 9.09 38.07 0.88
N ARG A 250 9.64 39.28 0.62
CA ARG A 250 10.56 39.96 1.54
C ARG A 250 9.87 40.74 2.65
N GLN A 251 8.61 41.12 2.48
CA GLN A 251 7.86 41.84 3.50
C GLN A 251 6.40 41.40 3.53
N VAL A 252 5.75 41.53 4.69
CA VAL A 252 4.30 41.32 4.81
C VAL A 252 3.55 42.40 4.00
N SER A 253 2.44 42.00 3.39
CA SER A 253 1.62 42.94 2.63
C SER A 253 0.71 43.76 3.54
N LYS A 254 0.14 44.85 3.01
CA LYS A 254 -0.94 45.59 3.70
C LYS A 254 -2.14 44.69 4.02
N ALA A 255 -2.51 43.79 3.11
CA ALA A 255 -3.63 42.86 3.31
C ALA A 255 -3.39 41.92 4.49
N TRP A 256 -2.15 41.45 4.67
CA TRP A 256 -1.78 40.65 5.84
C TRP A 256 -1.95 41.44 7.14
N ILE A 257 -1.42 42.67 7.19
CA ILE A 257 -1.49 43.54 8.38
C ILE A 257 -2.94 43.80 8.79
N GLU A 258 -3.83 44.08 7.85
CA GLU A 258 -5.25 44.28 8.15
C GLU A 258 -5.93 43.00 8.65
N ALA A 259 -5.61 41.85 8.05
CA ALA A 259 -6.18 40.57 8.47
C ALA A 259 -5.81 40.19 9.92
N VAL A 260 -4.55 40.41 10.33
CA VAL A 260 -4.08 40.02 11.68
C VAL A 260 -4.55 40.97 12.79
N LYS A 261 -5.10 42.14 12.46
CA LYS A 261 -5.75 43.04 13.42
C LYS A 261 -7.14 42.55 13.83
N LEU A 262 -7.76 41.67 13.04
CA LEU A 262 -9.08 41.14 13.33
C LEU A 262 -9.05 40.30 14.63
N PRO A 263 -10.09 40.39 15.48
CA PRO A 263 -10.13 39.62 16.72
C PRO A 263 -10.07 38.12 16.43
N THR A 264 -9.14 37.40 17.03
CA THR A 264 -9.22 35.93 17.06
C THR A 264 -10.28 35.51 18.07
N ASN A 265 -11.13 34.55 17.72
CA ASN A 265 -12.26 34.08 18.55
C ASN A 265 -11.88 33.50 19.93
N ALA A 266 -10.60 33.47 20.31
CA ALA A 266 -10.13 33.07 21.63
C ALA A 266 -9.53 34.28 22.38
N PRO A 267 -10.02 34.62 23.58
CA PRO A 267 -9.40 35.64 24.41
C PRO A 267 -7.99 35.21 24.83
N ARG A 268 -6.98 36.05 24.60
CA ARG A 268 -5.64 35.83 25.17
C ARG A 268 -5.69 36.03 26.69
N PRO A 269 -5.05 35.16 27.49
CA PRO A 269 -4.82 35.42 28.90
C PRO A 269 -4.11 36.78 29.06
N ARG A 270 -4.58 37.61 30.01
CA ARG A 270 -4.10 39.00 30.21
C ARG A 270 -2.61 39.12 30.55
N SER A 271 -1.89 38.02 30.78
CA SER A 271 -0.50 38.00 31.23
C SER A 271 0.52 37.47 30.22
N SER A 272 0.14 37.03 29.03
CA SER A 272 1.14 36.57 28.05
C SER A 272 1.69 37.76 27.26
N LYS A 273 2.86 38.29 27.67
CA LYS A 273 3.74 38.99 26.73
C LYS A 273 4.27 37.93 25.75
N LEU A 274 4.11 38.18 24.45
CA LEU A 274 4.81 37.47 23.39
C LEU A 274 6.29 37.89 23.40
#